data_AF-A0A2X1QCW9-F1
#
_entry.id   AF-A0A2X1QCW9-F1
#
_cell.length_a   1.000
_cell.length_b   1.000
_cell.length_c   1.000
_cell.angle_alpha   90.00
_cell.angle_beta   90.00
_cell.angle_gamma   90.00
#
_symmetry.space_group_name_H-M   'P 1'
#
loop_
_entity.id
_entity.type
_entity.pdbx_description
1 polymer ?
#
loop_
_entity_poly.entity_id
_entity_poly.type
_entity_poly.pdbx_seq_one_letter_code
_entity_poly.pdbx_strand_id
1 'polypeptide(L)'
;MEKLLDAYKRILQEVDAQSFNLNEDKYSGVFLPVPFEEYWHSPVKIMLVGRETAGWNTLNGKNTISRMLGLIPDVTIGQVVEEAVDRYRKHLPVQNYGTTNLKSRSRFTQYHFRLARELNIPPQAIVYANLLAWDYDGLTPLNRPQNEVQEVILPR
;
A
#
# COMPACT_ATOMS: atom_id res chain seq x y z
N MET A 1 -8.32 -9.19 -12.46
CA MET A 1 -8.19 -9.01 -11.00
C MET A 1 -7.65 -10.27 -10.33
N GLU A 2 -8.25 -11.44 -10.55
CA GLU A 2 -7.82 -12.72 -9.95
C GLU A 2 -6.32 -13.02 -10.12
N LYS A 3 -5.79 -12.94 -11.35
CA LYS A 3 -4.35 -13.12 -11.63
C LYS A 3 -3.42 -12.20 -10.81
N LEU A 4 -3.87 -10.98 -10.46
CA LEU A 4 -3.09 -10.04 -9.65
C LEU A 4 -3.08 -10.48 -8.18
N LEU A 5 -4.23 -10.90 -7.65
CA LEU A 5 -4.32 -11.41 -6.27
C LEU A 5 -3.49 -12.68 -6.10
N ASP A 6 -3.50 -13.58 -7.08
CA ASP A 6 -2.68 -14.79 -7.03
C ASP A 6 -1.19 -14.47 -7.13
N ALA A 7 -0.80 -13.48 -7.94
CA ALA A 7 0.58 -12.98 -7.97
C ALA A 7 0.99 -12.41 -6.60
N TYR A 8 0.13 -11.64 -5.94
CA TYR A 8 0.41 -11.15 -4.58
C TYR A 8 0.57 -12.28 -3.58
N LYS A 9 -0.32 -13.28 -3.58
CA LYS A 9 -0.19 -14.45 -2.69
C LYS A 9 1.15 -15.15 -2.92
N ARG A 10 1.52 -15.41 -4.18
CA ARG A 10 2.78 -16.10 -4.51
C ARG A 10 4.00 -15.30 -4.05
N ILE A 11 4.06 -14.00 -4.34
CA ILE A 11 5.18 -13.15 -3.95
C ILE A 11 5.32 -13.07 -2.43
N LEU A 12 4.20 -12.92 -1.72
CA LEU A 12 4.23 -12.83 -0.25
C LEU A 12 4.60 -14.17 0.42
N GLN A 13 4.34 -15.31 -0.23
CA GLN A 13 4.80 -16.62 0.24
C GLN A 13 6.32 -16.79 0.15
N GLU A 14 6.98 -16.05 -0.73
CA GLU A 14 8.44 -16.11 -0.93
C GLU A 14 9.20 -15.15 0.00
N VAL A 15 8.50 -14.36 0.82
CA VAL A 15 9.11 -13.41 1.75
C VAL A 15 9.82 -14.15 2.88
N ASP A 16 11.10 -13.85 3.06
CA ASP A 16 11.91 -14.43 4.14
C ASP A 16 11.58 -13.78 5.49
N ALA A 17 11.11 -14.59 6.44
CA ALA A 17 10.82 -14.17 7.80
C ALA A 17 12.07 -13.61 8.53
N GLN A 18 13.27 -14.06 8.16
CA GLN A 18 14.53 -13.61 8.78
C GLN A 18 14.92 -12.18 8.42
N SER A 19 14.30 -11.61 7.37
CA SER A 19 14.53 -10.21 6.99
C SER A 19 13.89 -9.20 7.94
N PHE A 20 13.06 -9.65 8.89
CA PHE A 20 12.24 -8.78 9.74
C PHE A 20 12.55 -8.95 11.22
N ASN A 21 12.45 -7.85 11.98
CA ASN A 21 12.46 -7.91 13.44
C ASN A 21 11.02 -8.17 13.96
N LEU A 22 10.65 -9.44 14.07
CA LEU A 22 9.31 -9.85 14.50
C LEU A 22 9.08 -9.76 16.02
N ASN A 23 10.13 -9.59 16.83
CA ASN A 23 9.99 -9.39 18.27
C ASN A 23 9.27 -8.07 18.61
N GLU A 24 9.49 -7.06 17.77
CA GLU A 24 8.83 -5.76 17.82
C GLU A 24 8.15 -5.49 16.48
N ASP A 25 7.18 -6.34 16.11
CA ASP A 25 6.41 -6.29 14.85
C ASP A 25 5.52 -5.03 14.76
N LYS A 26 6.18 -3.88 14.58
CA LYS A 26 5.60 -2.54 14.49
C LYS A 26 5.26 -2.14 13.05
N TYR A 27 5.20 -3.09 12.12
CA TYR A 27 4.93 -2.81 10.72
C TYR A 27 3.43 -2.49 10.50
N SER A 28 3.07 -1.88 9.35
CA SER A 28 1.66 -1.60 8.98
C SER A 28 0.93 -2.74 8.26
N GLY A 29 1.50 -3.93 8.25
CA GLY A 29 1.12 -4.98 7.30
C GLY A 29 1.32 -4.54 5.84
N VAL A 30 0.72 -5.26 4.89
CA VAL A 30 1.05 -5.10 3.47
C VAL A 30 0.18 -4.06 2.78
N PHE A 31 0.82 -3.19 1.99
CA PHE A 31 0.25 -2.27 1.03
C PHE A 31 0.23 -2.93 -0.34
N LEU A 32 -0.96 -3.21 -0.87
CA LEU A 32 -1.16 -3.89 -2.14
C LEU A 32 -1.99 -3.02 -3.09
N PRO A 33 -1.36 -2.33 -4.06
CA PRO A 33 -2.08 -1.46 -4.97
C PRO A 33 -2.94 -2.27 -5.93
N VAL A 34 -4.13 -1.78 -6.25
CA VAL A 34 -4.96 -2.35 -7.33
C VAL A 34 -5.52 -1.25 -8.23
N PRO A 35 -5.60 -1.46 -9.54
CA PRO A 35 -6.28 -0.51 -10.41
C PRO A 35 -7.79 -0.49 -10.13
N PHE A 36 -8.36 0.71 -10.06
CA PHE A 36 -9.81 0.92 -10.13
C PHE A 36 -10.31 0.74 -11.56
N GLU A 37 -11.63 0.63 -11.75
CA GLU A 37 -12.21 0.45 -13.09
C GLU A 37 -11.86 1.61 -14.03
N GLU A 38 -11.82 2.84 -13.52
CA GLU A 38 -11.48 4.04 -14.27
C GLU A 38 -10.05 3.98 -14.84
N TYR A 39 -9.12 3.29 -14.17
CA TYR A 39 -7.76 3.10 -14.68
C TYR A 39 -7.78 2.33 -16.00
N TRP A 40 -8.63 1.31 -16.13
CA TRP A 40 -8.72 0.50 -17.35
C TRP A 40 -9.35 1.25 -18.51
N HIS A 41 -10.31 2.13 -18.23
CA HIS A 41 -10.99 2.96 -19.24
C HIS A 41 -10.23 4.22 -19.61
N SER A 42 -9.25 4.64 -18.81
CA SER A 42 -8.44 5.82 -19.09
C SER A 42 -7.58 5.64 -20.35
N PRO A 43 -7.49 6.66 -21.25
CA PRO A 43 -6.62 6.62 -22.41
C PRO A 43 -5.12 6.65 -22.04
N VAL A 44 -4.79 7.12 -20.83
CA VAL A 44 -3.42 7.20 -20.31
C VAL A 44 -3.31 6.33 -19.06
N LYS A 45 -2.27 5.48 -19.00
CA LYS A 45 -2.00 4.61 -17.86
C LYS A 45 -0.94 5.25 -16.96
N ILE A 46 -1.32 5.55 -15.72
CA ILE A 46 -0.45 6.27 -14.78
C ILE A 46 -0.38 5.54 -13.46
N MET A 47 0.85 5.35 -13.01
CA MET A 47 1.17 4.87 -11.69
C MET A 47 1.98 5.93 -10.97
N LEU A 48 1.43 6.45 -9.87
CA LEU A 48 2.11 7.38 -8.98
C LEU A 48 2.76 6.60 -7.86
N VAL A 49 4.09 6.59 -7.82
CA VAL A 49 4.86 5.87 -6.79
C VAL A 49 5.36 6.84 -5.72
N GLY A 50 4.81 6.71 -4.52
CA GLY A 50 5.26 7.40 -3.31
C GLY A 50 6.39 6.66 -2.60
N ARG A 51 6.97 7.32 -1.59
CA ARG A 51 8.01 6.73 -0.72
C ARG A 51 7.50 6.41 0.70
N GLU A 52 6.30 6.85 1.04
CA GLU A 52 5.78 6.79 2.40
C GLU A 52 4.43 6.06 2.44
N THR A 53 4.40 5.00 3.23
CA THR A 53 3.18 4.31 3.68
C THR A 53 2.63 4.90 4.97
N ALA A 54 3.14 6.04 5.45
CA ALA A 54 2.67 6.69 6.67
C ALA A 54 1.16 6.96 6.59
N GLY A 55 0.37 6.30 7.45
CA GLY A 55 -1.09 6.31 7.41
C GLY A 55 -1.76 5.11 6.72
N TRP A 56 -0.96 4.14 6.26
CA TRP A 56 -1.46 2.81 5.85
C TRP A 56 -1.83 1.96 7.05
N ASN A 57 -1.07 2.07 8.15
CA ASN A 57 -1.42 1.41 9.40
C ASN A 57 -2.75 1.93 9.92
N THR A 58 -3.74 1.05 10.06
CA THR A 58 -5.03 1.41 10.65
C THR A 58 -4.99 1.40 12.19
N LEU A 59 -3.84 1.10 12.80
CA LEU A 59 -3.61 1.03 14.25
C LEU A 59 -4.59 0.09 14.98
N ASN A 60 -5.20 -0.85 14.25
CA ASN A 60 -6.20 -1.78 14.78
C ASN A 60 -5.57 -3.03 15.44
N GLY A 61 -4.24 -3.08 15.54
CA GLY A 61 -3.48 -4.24 16.04
C GLY A 61 -3.50 -5.47 15.13
N LYS A 62 -4.06 -5.38 13.91
CA LYS A 62 -4.23 -6.51 12.98
C LYS A 62 -3.33 -6.44 11.76
N ASN A 63 -2.50 -5.43 11.59
CA ASN A 63 -1.65 -5.34 10.42
C ASN A 63 -0.20 -5.52 10.85
N THR A 64 0.28 -6.75 10.80
CA THR A 64 1.63 -7.13 11.22
C THR A 64 2.27 -7.98 10.13
N ILE A 65 3.61 -8.02 10.09
CA ILE A 65 4.31 -8.91 9.16
C ILE A 65 4.13 -10.36 9.58
N SER A 66 4.04 -10.65 10.88
CA SER A 66 3.75 -12.00 11.39
C SER A 66 2.43 -12.57 10.87
N ARG A 67 1.38 -11.74 10.71
CA ARG A 67 0.12 -12.17 10.09
C ARG A 67 0.30 -12.53 8.62
N MET A 68 1.05 -11.72 7.88
CA MET A 68 1.35 -11.98 6.47
C MET A 68 2.15 -13.27 6.29
N LEU A 69 3.13 -13.51 7.15
CA LEU A 69 3.96 -14.71 7.18
C LEU A 69 3.23 -15.98 7.67
N GLY A 70 1.94 -15.87 8.04
CA GLY A 70 1.16 -17.01 8.53
C GLY A 70 1.58 -17.52 9.92
N LEU A 71 2.25 -16.68 10.72
CA LEU A 71 2.69 -17.03 12.08
C LEU A 71 1.59 -16.85 13.13
N ILE A 72 0.44 -16.29 12.74
CA ILE A 72 -0.73 -16.15 13.59
C ILE A 72 -1.74 -17.26 13.25
N PRO A 73 -2.23 -18.02 14.24
CA PRO A 73 -3.25 -19.05 14.01
C PRO A 73 -4.47 -18.50 13.27
N ASP A 74 -5.04 -19.32 12.39
CA ASP A 74 -6.28 -19.05 11.65
C ASP A 74 -6.24 -17.84 10.69
N VAL A 75 -5.04 -17.27 10.44
CA VAL A 75 -4.83 -16.19 9.47
C VAL A 75 -4.11 -16.76 8.25
N THR A 76 -4.80 -16.76 7.11
CA THR A 76 -4.25 -17.17 5.83
C THR A 76 -3.69 -15.98 5.07
N ILE A 77 -2.69 -16.22 4.22
CA ILE A 77 -2.16 -15.19 3.32
C ILE A 77 -3.24 -14.63 2.38
N GLY A 78 -4.21 -15.47 1.99
CA GLY A 78 -5.35 -15.05 1.18
C GLY A 78 -6.18 -13.96 1.87
N GLN A 79 -6.51 -14.15 3.15
CA GLN A 79 -7.20 -13.14 3.96
C GLN A 79 -6.39 -11.85 4.07
N VAL A 80 -5.06 -11.94 4.28
CA VAL A 80 -4.19 -10.75 4.35
C VAL A 80 -4.20 -9.98 3.03
N VAL A 81 -4.12 -10.67 1.88
CA VAL A 81 -4.20 -10.03 0.56
C VAL A 81 -5.55 -9.36 0.35
N GLU A 82 -6.65 -10.03 0.66
CA GLU A 82 -8.00 -9.47 0.53
C GLU A 82 -8.20 -8.24 1.42
N GLU A 83 -7.82 -8.31 2.70
CA GLU A 83 -7.87 -7.20 3.64
C GLU A 83 -7.04 -5.99 3.15
N ALA A 84 -5.83 -6.24 2.64
CA ALA A 84 -4.95 -5.20 2.13
C ALA A 84 -5.53 -4.52 0.88
N VAL A 85 -6.07 -5.29 -0.07
CA VAL A 85 -6.69 -4.76 -1.30
C VAL A 85 -7.97 -3.99 -0.99
N ASP A 86 -8.79 -4.48 -0.07
CA ASP A 86 -10.01 -3.79 0.34
C ASP A 86 -9.72 -2.49 1.07
N ARG A 87 -8.67 -2.46 1.88
CA ARG A 87 -8.17 -1.21 2.48
C ARG A 87 -7.68 -0.26 1.39
N TYR A 88 -6.94 -0.73 0.40
CA TYR A 88 -6.47 0.11 -0.71
C TYR A 88 -7.64 0.77 -1.44
N ARG A 89 -8.68 0.00 -1.78
CA ARG A 89 -9.88 0.50 -2.45
C ARG A 89 -10.60 1.60 -1.65
N LYS A 90 -10.53 1.52 -0.32
CA LYS A 90 -11.13 2.50 0.60
C LYS A 90 -10.20 3.67 0.93
N HIS A 91 -8.91 3.56 0.61
CA HIS A 91 -7.88 4.51 1.03
C HIS A 91 -7.93 5.82 0.25
N LEU A 92 -8.36 5.78 -1.01
CA LEU A 92 -8.62 6.99 -1.77
C LEU A 92 -10.01 7.53 -1.36
N PRO A 93 -10.12 8.69 -0.72
CA PRO A 93 -11.40 9.25 -0.26
C PRO A 93 -12.17 9.84 -1.44
N VAL A 94 -12.39 9.07 -2.50
CA VAL A 94 -13.26 9.48 -3.60
C VAL A 94 -14.65 9.03 -3.22
N GLN A 95 -15.39 9.95 -2.61
CA GLN A 95 -16.79 9.72 -2.32
C GLN A 95 -17.49 9.34 -3.63
N ASN A 96 -18.08 8.15 -3.65
CA ASN A 96 -19.05 7.76 -4.64
C ASN A 96 -20.10 8.88 -4.69
N TYR A 97 -20.21 9.57 -5.83
CA TYR A 97 -21.18 10.63 -6.12
C TYR A 97 -20.82 12.06 -5.66
N GLY A 98 -20.16 12.80 -6.57
CA GLY A 98 -20.63 14.15 -6.94
C GLY A 98 -20.03 15.37 -6.23
N THR A 99 -19.39 15.24 -5.07
CA THR A 99 -18.76 16.40 -4.41
C THR A 99 -17.36 16.08 -3.93
N THR A 100 -16.40 16.38 -4.80
CA THR A 100 -14.96 16.32 -4.54
C THR A 100 -14.59 17.20 -3.34
N ASN A 101 -14.47 16.62 -2.15
CA ASN A 101 -13.82 17.29 -1.02
C ASN A 101 -12.29 17.27 -1.26
N LEU A 102 -11.80 18.11 -2.17
CA LEU A 102 -10.39 18.21 -2.59
C LEU A 102 -9.48 18.77 -1.48
N LYS A 103 -10.02 19.08 -0.32
CA LYS A 103 -9.27 19.64 0.81
C LYS A 103 -8.67 18.50 1.64
N SER A 104 -7.55 17.96 1.17
CA SER A 104 -6.68 17.12 1.98
C SER A 104 -5.51 17.94 2.54
N ARG A 105 -5.12 17.67 3.80
CA ARG A 105 -3.85 18.17 4.36
C ARG A 105 -2.64 17.38 3.83
N SER A 106 -2.85 16.20 3.25
CA SER A 106 -1.79 15.37 2.68
C SER A 106 -1.27 15.98 1.37
N ARG A 107 0.04 16.24 1.32
CA ARG A 107 0.74 16.70 0.10
C ARG A 107 0.64 15.69 -1.04
N PHE A 108 0.70 14.40 -0.70
CA PHE A 108 0.51 13.33 -1.67
C PHE A 108 -0.88 13.41 -2.32
N THR A 109 -1.94 13.50 -1.51
CA THR A 109 -3.32 13.60 -2.02
C THR A 109 -3.53 14.87 -2.84
N GLN A 110 -2.95 16.00 -2.43
CA GLN A 110 -2.98 17.25 -3.20
C GLN A 110 -2.31 17.09 -4.57
N TYR A 111 -1.14 16.47 -4.62
CA TYR A 111 -0.43 16.20 -5.87
C TYR A 111 -1.19 15.23 -6.76
N HIS A 112 -1.74 14.15 -6.19
CA HIS A 112 -2.56 13.17 -6.89
C HIS A 112 -3.76 13.82 -7.60
N PHE A 113 -4.51 14.67 -6.89
CA PHE A 113 -5.64 15.38 -7.50
C PHE A 113 -5.22 16.44 -8.51
N ARG A 114 -4.09 17.13 -8.28
CA ARG A 114 -3.53 18.05 -9.27
C ARG A 114 -3.17 17.30 -10.55
N LEU A 115 -2.47 16.17 -10.46
CA LEU A 115 -2.06 15.35 -11.60
C LEU A 115 -3.27 14.90 -12.42
N ALA A 116 -4.31 14.37 -11.76
CA ALA A 116 -5.55 13.97 -12.41
C ALA A 116 -6.19 15.14 -13.19
N ARG A 117 -6.20 16.34 -12.59
CA ARG A 117 -6.74 17.55 -13.22
C ARG A 117 -5.92 18.02 -14.43
N GLU A 118 -4.59 18.04 -14.32
CA GLU A 118 -3.72 18.45 -15.44
C GLU A 118 -3.86 17.52 -16.66
N LEU A 119 -4.19 16.24 -16.41
CA LEU A 119 -4.34 15.22 -17.44
C LEU A 119 -5.79 15.01 -17.89
N ASN A 120 -6.73 15.73 -17.28
CA ASN A 120 -8.17 15.61 -17.55
C ASN A 120 -8.69 14.17 -17.45
N ILE A 121 -8.28 13.45 -16.39
CA ILE A 121 -8.74 12.09 -16.06
C ILE A 121 -9.32 12.05 -14.63
N PRO A 122 -10.22 11.09 -14.32
CA PRO A 122 -10.67 10.93 -12.94
C PRO A 122 -9.50 10.52 -12.02
N PRO A 123 -9.47 10.94 -10.75
CA PRO A 123 -8.43 10.51 -9.80
C PRO A 123 -8.27 8.99 -9.69
N GLN A 124 -9.37 8.23 -9.78
CA GLN A 124 -9.36 6.76 -9.77
C GLN A 124 -8.67 6.14 -10.98
N ALA A 125 -8.46 6.90 -12.06
CA ALA A 125 -7.68 6.47 -13.20
C ALA A 125 -6.15 6.49 -12.96
N ILE A 126 -5.71 6.92 -11.78
CA ILE A 126 -4.32 6.88 -11.36
C ILE A 126 -4.17 5.77 -10.32
N VAL A 127 -3.29 4.80 -10.59
CA VAL A 127 -2.87 3.83 -9.57
C VAL A 127 -1.85 4.51 -8.68
N TYR A 128 -2.01 4.40 -7.37
CA TYR A 128 -1.02 4.85 -6.40
C TYR A 128 -0.32 3.63 -5.83
N ALA A 129 1.00 3.67 -5.78
CA ALA A 129 1.80 2.68 -5.07
C ALA A 129 2.82 3.35 -4.16
N ASN A 130 3.42 2.55 -3.29
CA ASN A 130 4.61 2.94 -2.56
C ASN A 130 5.78 2.08 -2.98
N LEU A 131 6.97 2.68 -2.94
CA LEU A 131 8.23 1.97 -3.13
C LEU A 131 8.39 0.83 -2.12
N LEU A 132 7.86 1.03 -0.91
CA LEU A 132 7.87 0.06 0.17
C LEU A 132 6.45 -0.44 0.39
N ALA A 133 6.29 -1.76 0.44
CA ALA A 133 4.99 -2.39 0.65
C ALA A 133 4.51 -2.34 2.12
N TRP A 134 5.27 -1.75 3.04
CA TRP A 134 4.92 -1.60 4.46
C TRP A 134 5.68 -0.41 5.06
N ASP A 135 5.14 0.27 6.07
CA ASP A 135 5.92 1.12 6.99
C ASP A 135 6.45 0.31 8.18
N TYR A 136 7.33 0.94 8.96
CA TYR A 136 7.71 0.51 10.30
C TYR A 136 7.42 1.66 11.26
N ASP A 137 6.58 1.40 12.25
CA ASP A 137 6.22 2.32 13.34
C ASP A 137 5.60 3.66 12.88
N GLY A 138 5.04 3.72 11.67
CA GLY A 138 4.50 4.98 11.10
C GLY A 138 5.55 6.04 10.80
N LEU A 139 6.84 5.67 10.80
CA LEU A 139 7.97 6.56 10.64
C LEU A 139 8.59 6.46 9.25
N THR A 140 9.51 7.39 8.96
CA THR A 140 10.35 7.33 7.77
C THR A 140 11.06 5.98 7.66
N PRO A 141 11.26 5.43 6.44
CA PRO A 141 11.99 4.18 6.23
C PRO A 141 13.40 4.14 6.83
N LEU A 142 13.98 5.31 7.16
CA LEU A 142 15.29 5.43 7.82
C LEU A 142 15.29 4.96 9.29
N ASN A 143 14.13 4.82 9.93
CA ASN A 143 13.99 4.36 11.31
C ASN A 143 13.75 2.85 11.43
N ARG A 144 13.88 2.11 10.33
CA ARG A 144 13.76 0.64 10.33
C ARG A 144 14.95 -0.01 11.04
N PRO A 145 14.85 -1.31 11.40
CA PRO A 145 16.01 -2.10 11.80
C PRO A 145 17.18 -1.98 10.81
N GLN A 146 18.41 -1.96 11.32
CA GLN A 146 19.61 -1.62 10.54
C GLN A 146 19.82 -2.51 9.31
N ASN A 147 19.46 -3.79 9.40
CA ASN A 147 19.50 -4.75 8.30
C ASN A 147 18.58 -4.34 7.13
N GLU A 148 17.40 -3.80 7.42
CA GLU A 148 16.46 -3.31 6.39
C GLU A 148 16.85 -1.93 5.84
N VAL A 149 17.34 -1.03 6.70
CA VAL A 149 17.74 0.32 6.26
C VAL A 149 18.81 0.25 5.17
N GLN A 150 19.73 -0.72 5.25
CA GLN A 150 20.74 -0.93 4.22
C GLN A 150 20.12 -1.30 2.86
N GLU A 151 19.09 -2.16 2.84
CA GLU A 151 18.38 -2.51 1.59
C GLU A 151 17.66 -1.29 0.99
N VAL A 152 17.17 -0.37 1.83
CA VAL A 152 16.46 0.84 1.39
C VAL A 152 17.42 1.92 0.88
N ILE A 153 18.61 2.08 1.50
CA ILE A 153 19.59 3.12 1.14
C ILE A 153 20.50 2.69 -0.02
N LEU A 154 20.85 1.40 -0.08
CA LEU A 154 21.72 0.82 -1.10
C LEU A 154 20.96 -0.28 -1.85
N PRO A 155 19.99 0.07 -2.72
CA PRO A 155 19.30 -0.92 -3.51
C PRO A 155 20.33 -1.65 -4.39
N ARG A 156 20.35 -2.98 -4.28
CA ARG A 156 21.20 -3.86 -5.11
C ARG A 156 20.79 -3.81 -6.57
#